data_AF-A0A926CM83-F1
#
_entry.id   AF-A0A926CM83-F1
#
_cell.length_a   1.000
_cell.length_b   1.000
_cell.length_c   1.000
_cell.angle_alpha   90.00
_cell.angle_beta   90.00
_cell.angle_gamma   90.00
#
_symmetry.space_group_name_H-M   'P 1'
#
loop_
_entity.id
_entity.type
_entity.pdbx_description
1 polymer ?
#
loop_
_entity_poly.entity_id
_entity_poly.type
_entity_poly.pdbx_seq_one_letter_code
_entity_poly.pdbx_strand_id
1 'polypeptide(L)'
;MADNEKPKPIIPGEEISVEKRMLLAFVLVGVVLLLSQFLFSPQAPQNTGATQNKPATTSQAKPPSGEPPPALTANSAIKGSEPPPAQTAASTEQSTTIDTKLYRIVFSNRGAVVRSWQLKNFKDSDGKMLELVNPRVTGKAPLPLALLFDSAKPSTDLDQALFAATTTDGGLGVRFDYSNGRTVAHKALKFAPDSYLFDL
;
A
#
# COMPACT_ATOMS: atom_id res chain seq x y z
N MET A 1 9.03 94.44 8.28
CA MET A 1 9.54 93.10 7.91
C MET A 1 8.79 92.12 8.80
N ALA A 2 7.87 91.32 8.24
CA ALA A 2 8.15 90.01 7.60
C ALA A 2 8.42 88.95 8.70
N ASP A 3 7.85 87.74 8.65
CA ASP A 3 7.39 86.97 7.49
C ASP A 3 6.03 86.26 7.69
N ASN A 4 5.40 85.92 6.57
CA ASN A 4 4.15 85.16 6.48
C ASN A 4 4.48 83.72 6.02
N GLU A 5 4.57 82.76 6.93
CA GLU A 5 4.69 81.34 6.57
C GLU A 5 3.32 80.71 6.34
N LYS A 6 3.00 80.44 5.07
CA LYS A 6 1.90 79.54 4.69
C LYS A 6 2.35 78.09 4.89
N PRO A 7 1.59 77.23 5.60
CA PRO A 7 1.90 75.81 5.63
C PRO A 7 1.74 75.19 4.23
N LYS A 8 2.69 74.33 3.88
CA LYS A 8 2.87 73.67 2.58
C LYS A 8 1.73 72.69 2.29
N PRO A 9 1.22 72.59 1.03
CA PRO A 9 0.19 71.61 0.71
C PRO A 9 0.74 70.18 0.83
N ILE A 10 0.01 69.33 1.55
CA ILE A 10 0.24 67.88 1.57
C ILE A 10 -0.25 67.34 0.24
N ILE A 11 0.63 66.69 -0.52
CA ILE A 11 0.27 66.01 -1.77
C ILE A 11 -0.48 64.73 -1.38
N PRO A 12 -1.76 64.56 -1.76
CA PRO A 12 -2.41 63.26 -1.61
C PRO A 12 -1.72 62.26 -2.54
N GLY A 13 -1.19 61.18 -1.98
CA GLY A 13 -0.73 60.04 -2.78
C GLY A 13 -1.91 59.48 -3.57
N GLU A 14 -1.66 59.09 -4.83
CA GLU A 14 -2.71 58.57 -5.71
C GLU A 14 -3.15 57.18 -5.23
N GLU A 15 -4.13 57.17 -4.31
CA GLU A 15 -4.85 56.00 -3.86
C GLU A 15 -5.40 55.26 -5.08
N ILE A 16 -4.78 54.14 -5.45
CA ILE A 16 -5.28 53.27 -6.52
C ILE A 16 -6.71 52.88 -6.13
N SER A 17 -7.71 53.43 -6.83
CA SER A 17 -9.11 53.31 -6.39
C SER A 17 -9.52 51.85 -6.21
N VAL A 18 -10.46 51.60 -5.30
CA VAL A 18 -10.96 50.27 -4.96
C VAL A 18 -11.48 49.54 -6.22
N GLU A 19 -12.10 50.25 -7.17
CA GLU A 19 -12.53 49.65 -8.44
C GLU A 19 -11.34 49.15 -9.29
N LYS A 20 -10.23 49.89 -9.32
CA LYS A 20 -9.01 49.49 -10.07
C LYS A 20 -8.33 48.30 -9.40
N ARG A 21 -8.39 48.17 -8.07
CA ARG A 21 -7.93 46.97 -7.32
C ARG A 21 -8.83 45.76 -7.61
N MET A 22 -10.15 45.95 -7.62
CA MET A 22 -11.14 44.92 -7.98
C MET A 22 -10.94 44.40 -9.42
N LEU A 23 -10.79 45.31 -10.39
CA LEU A 23 -10.59 44.95 -11.79
C LEU A 23 -9.25 44.23 -12.00
N LEU A 24 -8.18 44.70 -11.36
CA LEU A 24 -6.87 44.03 -11.40
C LEU A 24 -6.94 42.61 -10.79
N ALA A 25 -7.64 42.43 -9.67
CA ALA A 25 -7.84 41.12 -9.05
C ALA A 25 -8.60 40.15 -9.97
N PHE A 26 -9.66 40.62 -10.65
CA PHE A 26 -10.42 39.80 -11.61
C PHE A 26 -9.54 39.33 -12.79
N VAL A 27 -8.73 40.23 -13.36
CA VAL A 27 -7.77 39.88 -14.43
C VAL A 27 -6.72 38.88 -13.93
N LEU A 28 -6.17 39.08 -12.73
CA LEU A 28 -5.20 38.17 -12.12
C LEU A 28 -5.76 36.76 -11.91
N VAL A 29 -7.00 36.62 -11.42
CA VAL A 29 -7.67 35.32 -11.28
C VAL A 29 -7.83 34.65 -12.65
N GLY A 30 -8.23 35.38 -13.68
CA GLY A 30 -8.31 34.87 -15.05
C GLY A 30 -6.97 34.33 -15.57
N VAL A 31 -5.88 35.08 -15.37
CA VAL A 31 -4.53 34.65 -15.76
C VAL A 31 -4.07 33.41 -14.99
N VAL A 32 -4.31 33.33 -13.68
CA VAL A 32 -3.97 32.16 -12.86
C VAL A 32 -4.72 30.90 -13.32
N LEU A 33 -6.01 31.02 -13.69
CA LEU A 33 -6.80 29.91 -14.21
C LEU A 33 -6.36 29.47 -15.62
N LEU A 34 -5.91 30.39 -16.48
CA LEU A 34 -5.36 30.04 -17.79
C LEU A 34 -4.00 29.35 -17.67
N LEU A 35 -3.13 29.84 -16.78
CA LEU A 35 -1.83 29.23 -16.51
C LEU A 35 -1.96 27.84 -15.86
N SER A 36 -2.95 27.63 -15.00
CA SER A 36 -3.15 26.33 -14.36
C SER A 36 -3.58 25.24 -15.35
N GLN A 37 -4.39 25.56 -16.37
CA GLN A 37 -4.72 24.61 -17.44
C GLN A 37 -3.49 24.20 -18.28
N PHE A 38 -2.57 25.16 -18.52
CA PHE A 38 -1.32 24.90 -19.24
C PHE A 38 -0.29 24.11 -18.42
N LEU A 39 -0.20 24.36 -17.10
CA LEU A 39 0.73 23.68 -16.20
C LEU A 39 0.21 22.33 -15.68
N PHE A 40 -1.10 22.16 -15.60
CA PHE A 40 -1.77 20.97 -15.06
C PHE A 40 -2.76 20.38 -16.08
N SER A 41 -2.27 20.02 -17.27
CA SER A 41 -3.03 19.17 -18.19
C SER A 41 -3.21 17.77 -17.61
N PRO A 42 -4.44 17.30 -17.29
CA PRO A 42 -4.64 15.94 -16.82
C PRO A 42 -4.44 14.97 -17.98
N GLN A 43 -3.50 14.04 -17.85
CA GLN A 43 -3.39 12.95 -18.82
C GLN A 43 -4.65 12.09 -18.76
N ALA A 44 -5.41 12.04 -19.86
CA ALA A 44 -6.51 11.11 -19.99
C ALA A 44 -5.97 9.66 -19.98
N PRO A 45 -6.55 8.74 -19.19
CA PRO A 45 -6.10 7.36 -19.16
C PRO A 45 -6.32 6.69 -20.52
N GLN A 46 -5.24 6.23 -21.15
CA GLN A 46 -5.33 5.45 -22.38
C GLN A 46 -5.81 4.03 -22.06
N ASN A 47 -7.13 3.84 -22.15
CA ASN A 47 -7.71 2.51 -22.33
C ASN A 47 -7.31 1.95 -23.69
N THR A 48 -6.23 1.15 -23.76
CA THR A 48 -5.99 0.27 -24.90
C THR A 48 -6.83 -0.99 -24.75
N GLY A 49 -8.03 -0.94 -25.36
CA GLY A 49 -8.95 -2.06 -25.43
C GLY A 49 -8.45 -3.21 -26.33
N ALA A 50 -9.07 -4.37 -26.12
CA ALA A 50 -8.75 -5.65 -26.73
C ALA A 50 -8.62 -5.70 -28.27
N THR A 51 -7.84 -6.67 -28.74
CA THR A 51 -7.99 -7.31 -30.07
C THR A 51 -7.83 -8.81 -29.83
N GLN A 52 -8.91 -9.54 -29.57
CA GLN A 52 -9.79 -10.22 -30.53
C GLN A 52 -9.16 -11.44 -31.22
N ASN A 53 -9.88 -12.56 -31.09
CA ASN A 53 -9.54 -13.93 -31.46
C ASN A 53 -9.50 -14.26 -32.97
N LYS A 54 -8.97 -15.47 -33.22
CA LYS A 54 -9.22 -16.44 -34.31
C LYS A 54 -8.34 -16.34 -35.59
N PRO A 55 -8.19 -17.46 -36.35
CA PRO A 55 -8.85 -18.76 -36.19
C PRO A 55 -7.93 -19.97 -35.93
N ALA A 56 -8.48 -20.95 -35.19
CA ALA A 56 -7.95 -22.31 -35.17
C ALA A 56 -8.22 -23.02 -36.52
N THR A 57 -7.29 -23.87 -36.96
CA THR A 57 -7.51 -24.79 -38.08
C THR A 57 -7.81 -26.18 -37.55
N THR A 58 -9.00 -26.69 -37.87
CA THR A 58 -9.43 -28.06 -37.56
C THR A 58 -8.68 -29.06 -38.44
N SER A 59 -8.31 -30.22 -37.88
CA SER A 59 -7.99 -31.41 -38.67
C SER A 59 -8.50 -32.66 -37.94
N GLN A 60 -9.50 -33.30 -38.56
CA GLN A 60 -10.21 -34.48 -38.12
C GLN A 60 -10.61 -35.22 -39.41
N ALA A 61 -10.53 -36.54 -39.58
CA ALA A 61 -9.79 -37.63 -38.93
C ALA A 61 -9.92 -38.88 -39.83
N LYS A 62 -9.10 -39.93 -39.65
CA LYS A 62 -9.59 -41.34 -39.61
C LYS A 62 -8.52 -42.35 -39.13
N PRO A 63 -8.92 -43.52 -38.59
CA PRO A 63 -8.03 -44.52 -37.96
C PRO A 63 -7.86 -45.80 -38.83
N PRO A 64 -7.06 -46.76 -38.35
CA PRO A 64 -7.61 -48.05 -37.87
C PRO A 64 -7.23 -48.29 -36.38
N SER A 65 -8.10 -48.76 -35.48
CA SER A 65 -8.90 -50.01 -35.45
C SER A 65 -8.05 -51.26 -35.18
N GLY A 66 -8.19 -51.83 -33.97
CA GLY A 66 -7.46 -53.01 -33.49
C GLY A 66 -7.47 -53.13 -31.95
N GLU A 67 -8.37 -53.93 -31.40
CA GLU A 67 -8.71 -54.17 -29.97
C GLU A 67 -9.13 -55.67 -29.85
N PRO A 68 -9.22 -56.41 -28.69
CA PRO A 68 -9.00 -56.13 -27.25
C PRO A 68 -7.98 -57.11 -26.58
N PRO A 69 -8.22 -57.71 -25.38
CA PRO A 69 -7.85 -57.31 -24.00
C PRO A 69 -6.75 -58.26 -23.40
N PRO A 70 -6.47 -58.38 -22.07
CA PRO A 70 -6.95 -57.72 -20.84
C PRO A 70 -5.78 -57.09 -20.02
N ALA A 71 -5.81 -56.75 -18.71
CA ALA A 71 -6.80 -56.89 -17.64
C ALA A 71 -6.78 -55.70 -16.65
N LEU A 72 -7.89 -55.50 -15.93
CA LEU A 72 -8.02 -54.52 -14.85
C LEU A 72 -7.25 -54.96 -13.59
N THR A 73 -6.06 -54.41 -13.34
CA THR A 73 -5.53 -54.34 -11.98
C THR A 73 -5.99 -53.02 -11.35
N ALA A 74 -6.93 -53.11 -10.41
CA ALA A 74 -7.32 -51.99 -9.56
C ALA A 74 -6.16 -51.66 -8.61
N ASN A 75 -5.20 -50.88 -9.10
CA ASN A 75 -4.18 -50.27 -8.25
C ASN A 75 -4.86 -49.14 -7.49
N SER A 76 -5.42 -49.48 -6.31
CA SER A 76 -5.70 -48.52 -5.25
C SER A 76 -4.37 -47.89 -4.84
N ALA A 77 -3.95 -46.87 -5.58
CA ALA A 77 -2.85 -46.03 -5.22
C ALA A 77 -3.21 -45.38 -3.88
N ILE A 78 -2.68 -45.97 -2.81
CA ILE A 78 -2.75 -45.40 -1.46
C ILE A 78 -2.22 -43.98 -1.61
N LYS A 79 -3.12 -43.01 -1.47
CA LYS A 79 -2.77 -41.59 -1.61
C LYS A 79 -1.73 -41.32 -0.54
N GLY A 80 -0.46 -41.25 -0.94
CA GLY A 80 0.65 -41.08 -0.03
C GLY A 80 0.36 -39.88 0.85
N SER A 81 0.21 -40.13 2.15
CA SER A 81 0.05 -39.07 3.13
C SER A 81 1.32 -38.23 3.11
N GLU A 82 1.23 -37.06 2.47
CA GLU A 82 2.26 -36.04 2.53
C GLU A 82 2.61 -35.81 4.01
N PRO A 83 3.89 -35.86 4.39
CA PRO A 83 4.27 -35.71 5.79
C PRO A 83 3.75 -34.35 6.30
N PRO A 84 3.21 -34.29 7.54
CA PRO A 84 2.64 -33.05 8.06
C PRO A 84 3.72 -31.95 8.05
N PRO A 85 3.35 -30.70 7.69
CA PRO A 85 4.31 -29.62 7.56
C PRO A 85 5.07 -29.42 8.89
N ALA A 86 6.38 -29.22 8.79
CA ALA A 86 7.24 -29.01 9.96
C ALA A 86 6.67 -27.89 10.85
N GLN A 87 6.68 -28.09 12.16
CA GLN A 87 6.18 -27.09 13.11
C GLN A 87 7.16 -25.91 13.19
N THR A 88 6.64 -24.70 13.25
CA THR A 88 7.41 -23.45 13.29
C THR A 88 6.58 -22.38 13.98
N ALA A 89 7.05 -21.88 15.12
CA ALA A 89 6.43 -20.79 15.87
C ALA A 89 7.49 -20.16 16.77
N ALA A 90 7.32 -18.88 17.13
CA ALA A 90 8.15 -18.26 18.14
C ALA A 90 7.65 -18.59 19.56
N SER A 91 8.57 -18.73 20.51
CA SER A 91 8.24 -19.02 21.92
C SER A 91 7.81 -17.77 22.70
N THR A 92 8.14 -16.58 22.23
CA THR A 92 7.87 -15.30 22.89
C THR A 92 7.39 -14.23 21.89
N GLU A 93 6.71 -13.21 22.40
CA GLU A 93 6.35 -12.03 21.60
C GLU A 93 7.57 -11.13 21.41
N GLN A 94 7.79 -10.70 20.17
CA GLN A 94 8.92 -9.91 19.73
C GLN A 94 8.45 -8.86 18.71
N SER A 95 9.19 -7.76 18.60
CA SER A 95 8.94 -6.73 17.59
C SER A 95 10.09 -6.67 16.59
N THR A 96 9.77 -6.40 15.33
CA THR A 96 10.75 -6.19 14.25
C THR A 96 10.55 -4.81 13.65
N THR A 97 11.63 -4.02 13.53
CA THR A 97 11.57 -2.65 13.00
C THR A 97 12.21 -2.61 11.61
N ILE A 98 11.48 -2.07 10.64
CA ILE A 98 12.01 -1.71 9.32
C ILE A 98 12.16 -0.18 9.28
N ASP A 99 13.34 0.30 8.92
CA ASP A 99 13.66 1.74 8.87
C ASP A 99 14.18 2.09 7.47
N THR A 100 13.41 2.89 6.73
CA THR A 100 13.74 3.34 5.36
C THR A 100 14.11 4.82 5.37
N LYS A 101 14.51 5.40 4.22
CA LYS A 101 14.75 6.86 4.17
C LYS A 101 13.47 7.67 4.47
N LEU A 102 12.28 7.10 4.24
CA LEU A 102 11.00 7.83 4.24
C LEU A 102 10.10 7.52 5.44
N TYR A 103 10.24 6.36 6.08
CA TYR A 103 9.36 5.91 7.17
C TYR A 103 10.05 4.91 8.10
N ARG A 104 9.39 4.63 9.23
CA ARG A 104 9.74 3.56 10.16
C ARG A 104 8.49 2.73 10.45
N ILE A 105 8.58 1.41 10.28
CA ILE A 105 7.50 0.46 10.58
C ILE A 105 7.94 -0.43 11.73
N VAL A 106 7.06 -0.66 12.70
CA VAL A 106 7.25 -1.64 13.77
C VAL A 106 6.20 -2.74 13.63
N PHE A 107 6.64 -3.98 13.43
CA PHE A 107 5.81 -5.17 13.40
C PHE A 107 5.82 -5.87 14.76
N SER A 108 4.73 -6.55 15.12
CA SER A 108 4.71 -7.59 16.14
C SER A 108 4.66 -8.96 15.47
N ASN A 109 5.44 -9.92 15.99
CA ASN A 109 5.37 -11.31 15.54
C ASN A 109 4.09 -12.02 15.99
N ARG A 110 3.33 -11.45 16.95
CA ARG A 110 1.96 -11.90 17.24
C ARG A 110 1.03 -11.43 16.12
N GLY A 111 0.41 -12.37 15.41
CA GLY A 111 -0.45 -12.06 14.25
C GLY A 111 0.28 -11.57 13.00
N ALA A 112 1.60 -11.38 13.04
CA ALA A 112 2.40 -10.78 11.97
C ALA A 112 1.82 -9.43 11.49
N VAL A 113 1.49 -8.53 12.43
CA VAL A 113 0.78 -7.26 12.18
C VAL A 113 1.65 -6.03 12.41
N VAL A 114 1.27 -4.90 11.81
CA VAL A 114 1.90 -3.59 12.07
C VAL A 114 1.37 -2.98 13.38
N ARG A 115 2.27 -2.50 14.23
CA ARG A 115 1.98 -1.76 15.47
C ARG A 115 2.18 -0.25 15.34
N SER A 116 3.08 0.19 14.46
CA SER A 116 3.39 1.60 14.19
C SER A 116 3.93 1.74 12.77
N TRP A 117 3.56 2.82 12.08
CA TRP A 117 4.05 3.22 10.77
C TRP A 117 4.16 4.75 10.73
N GLN A 118 5.37 5.24 11.02
CA GLN A 118 5.67 6.67 11.11
C GLN A 118 6.30 7.18 9.81
N LEU A 119 5.71 8.21 9.20
CA LEU A 119 6.27 8.87 8.02
C LEU A 119 7.21 10.00 8.44
N LYS A 120 8.48 9.93 8.03
CA LYS A 120 9.54 10.85 8.50
C LYS A 120 9.37 12.28 8.00
N ASN A 121 8.88 12.44 6.77
CA ASN A 121 8.73 13.73 6.08
C ASN A 121 7.39 14.43 6.34
N PHE A 122 6.48 13.80 7.08
CA PHE A 122 5.15 14.34 7.37
C PHE A 122 5.00 14.59 8.87
N LYS A 123 4.22 15.61 9.21
CA LYS A 123 3.98 16.03 10.58
C LYS A 123 2.52 15.86 10.97
N ASP A 124 2.29 15.45 12.21
CA ASP A 124 0.97 15.47 12.84
C ASP A 124 0.63 16.87 13.40
N SER A 125 -0.53 17.00 14.04
CA SER A 125 -0.98 18.21 14.75
C SER A 125 -0.01 18.70 15.84
N ASP A 126 0.84 17.82 16.33
CA ASP A 126 1.74 18.03 17.46
C ASP A 126 3.21 18.20 17.02
N GLY A 127 3.46 18.29 15.72
CA GLY A 127 4.79 18.46 15.13
C GLY A 127 5.69 17.21 15.17
N LYS A 128 5.16 16.06 15.55
CA LYS A 128 5.85 14.76 15.57
C LYS A 128 5.78 14.10 14.19
N MET A 129 6.50 13.00 13.98
CA MET A 129 6.35 12.21 12.74
C MET A 129 4.91 11.70 12.62
N LEU A 130 4.32 11.81 11.43
CA LEU A 130 2.94 11.36 11.21
C LEU A 130 2.83 9.85 11.38
N GLU A 131 2.13 9.41 12.41
CA GLU A 131 1.77 8.01 12.67
C GLU A 131 0.50 7.63 11.89
N LEU A 132 0.60 6.64 11.00
CA LEU A 132 -0.54 6.14 10.24
C LEU A 132 -1.38 5.12 11.02
N VAL A 133 -0.77 4.40 11.98
CA VAL A 133 -1.47 3.40 12.79
C VAL A 133 -2.12 4.09 13.98
N ASN A 134 -3.40 4.42 13.85
CA ASN A 134 -4.14 5.12 14.91
C ASN A 134 -4.13 4.31 16.23
N PRO A 135 -3.45 4.77 17.29
CA PRO A 135 -3.32 3.99 18.52
C PRO A 135 -4.67 3.81 19.24
N ARG A 136 -5.65 4.69 19.00
CA ARG A 136 -6.97 4.69 19.67
C ARG A 136 -7.89 3.54 19.27
N VAL A 137 -7.59 2.85 18.16
CA VAL A 137 -8.33 1.66 17.67
C VAL A 137 -7.64 0.34 17.99
N THR A 138 -6.45 0.35 18.61
CA THR A 138 -5.76 -0.85 19.08
C THR A 138 -6.67 -1.64 20.03
N GLY A 139 -6.96 -2.91 19.69
CA GLY A 139 -7.87 -3.76 20.46
C GLY A 139 -9.37 -3.50 20.22
N LYS A 140 -9.73 -2.58 19.31
CA LYS A 140 -11.12 -2.31 18.87
C LYS A 140 -11.35 -2.64 17.40
N ALA A 141 -10.30 -2.65 16.59
CA ALA A 141 -10.30 -3.02 15.19
C ALA A 141 -9.06 -3.89 14.88
N PRO A 142 -9.08 -4.68 13.78
CA PRO A 142 -7.89 -5.34 13.26
C PRO A 142 -6.77 -4.33 12.99
N LEU A 143 -5.54 -4.70 13.33
CA LEU A 143 -4.35 -3.91 13.01
C LEU A 143 -3.99 -4.05 11.52
N PRO A 144 -3.21 -3.11 10.95
CA PRO A 144 -2.80 -3.22 9.56
C PRO A 144 -2.03 -4.52 9.30
N LEU A 145 -2.34 -5.14 8.16
CA LEU A 145 -1.86 -6.47 7.76
C LEU A 145 -2.35 -7.65 8.63
N ALA A 146 -3.38 -7.48 9.46
CA ALA A 146 -4.10 -8.63 10.05
C ALA A 146 -4.66 -9.56 8.96
N LEU A 147 -4.73 -10.86 9.26
CA LEU A 147 -5.25 -11.86 8.30
C LEU A 147 -6.78 -11.91 8.39
N LEU A 148 -7.45 -11.55 7.31
CA LEU A 148 -8.90 -11.60 7.19
C LEU A 148 -9.33 -12.82 6.38
N PHE A 149 -10.46 -13.42 6.75
CA PHE A 149 -10.99 -14.64 6.14
C PHE A 149 -12.48 -14.45 5.83
N ASP A 150 -12.86 -14.45 4.56
CA ASP A 150 -14.22 -14.12 4.12
C ASP A 150 -15.27 -15.20 4.43
N SER A 151 -14.85 -16.47 4.57
CA SER A 151 -15.79 -17.60 4.67
C SER A 151 -15.33 -18.72 5.60
N ALA A 152 -14.03 -19.01 5.68
CA ALA A 152 -13.49 -20.07 6.53
C ALA A 152 -12.21 -19.58 7.25
N LYS A 153 -12.34 -19.21 8.53
CA LYS A 153 -11.18 -18.98 9.41
C LYS A 153 -10.60 -20.35 9.82
N PRO A 154 -9.27 -20.56 9.81
CA PRO A 154 -8.67 -21.78 10.34
C PRO A 154 -9.03 -21.99 11.82
N SER A 155 -8.98 -23.24 12.28
CA SER A 155 -9.21 -23.59 13.70
C SER A 155 -8.15 -23.02 14.65
N THR A 156 -7.04 -22.52 14.11
CA THR A 156 -6.01 -21.80 14.85
C THR A 156 -6.25 -20.30 14.73
N ASP A 157 -6.31 -19.60 15.85
CA ASP A 157 -6.42 -18.15 15.84
C ASP A 157 -5.06 -17.50 15.47
N LEU A 158 -4.86 -17.29 14.17
CA LEU A 158 -3.62 -16.72 13.64
C LEU A 158 -3.38 -15.28 14.13
N ASP A 159 -4.42 -14.54 14.54
CA ASP A 159 -4.26 -13.19 15.10
C ASP A 159 -3.53 -13.19 16.46
N GLN A 160 -3.58 -14.31 17.19
CA GLN A 160 -2.90 -14.50 18.47
C GLN A 160 -1.64 -15.39 18.38
N ALA A 161 -1.44 -16.07 17.25
CA ALA A 161 -0.29 -16.93 17.01
C ALA A 161 1.03 -16.14 17.01
N LEU A 162 2.08 -16.74 17.58
CA LEU A 162 3.43 -16.20 17.57
C LEU A 162 4.20 -16.75 16.37
N PHE A 163 4.33 -15.93 15.32
CA PHE A 163 5.09 -16.28 14.13
C PHE A 163 6.59 -16.25 14.42
N ALA A 164 7.35 -17.14 13.80
CA ALA A 164 8.80 -16.99 13.71
C ALA A 164 9.10 -15.83 12.74
N ALA A 165 9.75 -14.78 13.25
CA ALA A 165 10.07 -13.58 12.49
C ALA A 165 11.53 -13.58 12.04
N THR A 166 11.79 -13.34 10.76
CA THR A 166 13.14 -13.25 10.19
C THR A 166 13.27 -11.98 9.36
N THR A 167 14.25 -11.13 9.67
CA THR A 167 14.58 -9.96 8.85
C THR A 167 15.25 -10.41 7.55
N THR A 168 14.82 -9.85 6.41
CA THR A 168 15.34 -10.16 5.07
C THR A 168 15.86 -8.89 4.38
N ASP A 169 16.34 -9.03 3.13
CA ASP A 169 16.65 -7.90 2.23
C ASP A 169 17.57 -6.83 2.84
N GLY A 170 18.57 -7.26 3.62
CA GLY A 170 19.54 -6.36 4.26
C GLY A 170 18.96 -5.44 5.35
N GLY A 171 17.80 -5.79 5.92
CA GLY A 171 17.07 -4.94 6.87
C GLY A 171 15.84 -4.25 6.29
N LEU A 172 15.59 -4.41 4.98
CA LEU A 172 14.44 -3.83 4.27
C LEU A 172 13.33 -4.84 3.98
N GLY A 173 13.34 -6.00 4.64
CA GLY A 173 12.26 -6.97 4.54
C GLY A 173 12.05 -7.76 5.82
N VAL A 174 10.91 -8.42 5.93
CA VAL A 174 10.57 -9.30 7.05
C VAL A 174 9.71 -10.46 6.59
N ARG A 175 10.05 -11.68 7.01
CA ARG A 175 9.24 -12.87 6.85
C ARG A 175 8.69 -13.32 8.19
N PHE A 176 7.42 -13.71 8.20
CA PHE A 176 6.72 -14.33 9.32
C PHE A 176 6.25 -15.71 8.90
N ASP A 177 6.72 -16.74 9.59
CA ASP A 177 6.38 -18.13 9.33
C ASP A 177 5.69 -18.74 10.56
N TYR A 178 4.55 -19.40 10.33
CA TYR A 178 3.84 -20.15 11.36
C TYR A 178 3.38 -21.51 10.82
N SER A 179 3.58 -22.56 11.59
CA SER A 179 3.06 -23.90 11.36
C SER A 179 2.87 -24.62 12.68
N ASN A 180 1.70 -25.22 12.88
CA ASN A 180 1.45 -26.18 13.96
C ASN A 180 1.20 -27.61 13.44
N GLY A 181 1.61 -27.90 12.20
CA GLY A 181 1.37 -29.18 11.53
C GLY A 181 -0.07 -29.39 11.03
N ARG A 182 -0.97 -28.41 11.21
CA ARG A 182 -2.35 -28.40 10.68
C ARG A 182 -2.68 -27.10 9.96
N THR A 183 -2.43 -25.97 10.63
CA THR A 183 -2.50 -24.63 10.05
C THR A 183 -1.08 -24.19 9.72
N VAL A 184 -0.88 -23.73 8.49
CA VAL A 184 0.37 -23.10 8.02
C VAL A 184 0.03 -21.70 7.52
N ALA A 185 0.87 -20.72 7.85
CA ALA A 185 0.75 -19.35 7.38
C ALA A 185 2.13 -18.75 7.14
N HIS A 186 2.30 -18.15 5.95
CA HIS A 186 3.52 -17.45 5.56
C HIS A 186 3.14 -16.02 5.16
N LYS A 187 3.96 -15.05 5.57
CA LYS A 187 3.83 -13.64 5.15
C LYS A 187 5.24 -13.09 4.95
N ALA A 188 5.54 -12.55 3.78
CA ALA A 188 6.83 -11.92 3.50
C ALA A 188 6.58 -10.50 3.02
N LEU A 189 7.33 -9.53 3.53
CA LEU A 189 7.24 -8.14 3.08
C LEU A 189 8.61 -7.63 2.68
N LYS A 190 8.64 -6.82 1.61
CA LYS A 190 9.85 -6.16 1.12
C LYS A 190 9.57 -4.68 0.85
N PHE A 191 10.43 -3.82 1.37
CA PHE A 191 10.28 -2.38 1.35
C PHE A 191 11.32 -1.73 0.44
N ALA A 192 10.89 -0.79 -0.40
CA ALA A 192 11.82 0.05 -1.14
C ALA A 192 12.52 1.06 -0.20
N PRO A 193 13.83 1.31 -0.35
CA PRO A 193 14.57 2.18 0.56
C PRO A 193 14.13 3.66 0.51
N ASP A 194 13.59 4.10 -0.62
CA ASP A 194 13.18 5.47 -0.93
C ASP A 194 11.85 5.56 -1.70
N SER A 195 10.96 4.58 -1.52
CA SER A 195 9.57 4.65 -1.98
C SER A 195 8.61 4.15 -0.90
N TYR A 196 7.39 4.70 -0.90
CA TYR A 196 6.29 4.28 -0.03
C TYR A 196 5.65 2.95 -0.45
N LEU A 197 6.08 2.38 -1.58
CA LEU A 197 5.66 1.06 -2.04
C LEU A 197 6.40 -0.07 -1.31
N PHE A 198 5.71 -1.20 -1.18
CA PHE A 198 6.21 -2.45 -0.63
C PHE A 198 5.56 -3.63 -1.36
N ASP A 199 6.26 -4.75 -1.41
CA ASP A 199 5.74 -6.03 -1.89
C ASP A 199 5.27 -6.87 -0.68
N LEU A 200 4.24 -7.71 -0.88
CA LEU A 200 3.62 -8.61 0.10
C LEU A 200 3.26 -9.96 -0.55
#